data_AF-A0A226DZJ9-F1
#
_entry.id   AF-A0A226DZJ9-F1
#
_cell.length_a   1.000
_cell.length_b   1.000
_cell.length_c   1.000
_cell.angle_alpha   90.00
_cell.angle_beta   90.00
_cell.angle_gamma   90.00
#
_symmetry.space_group_name_H-M   'P 1'
#
loop_
_entity.id
_entity.type
_entity.pdbx_description
1 polymer ?
#
loop_
_entity_poly.entity_id
_entity_poly.type
_entity_poly.pdbx_seq_one_letter_code
_entity_poly.pdbx_strand_id
1 'polypeptide(L)'
;MDVNLDVIIDIPRHRQEIVVRDHVPPFCRVLKTIRLNEEGSRISNDKVYDSEVVTTLYKIARPELQLDEEEPFIRDLGRVSPEPPATSTDSTLSPAEEEIVVDMVKRAGDDGIEVGDSGRFLVWKDAAPRGFGQNVARVSEQLSLKKPNYVSVGVRGWNYPAVCTQAGCGSVNGTRVSEQNPTCLTHKGPNTGFAVIEYGTFDKNGQLTRMDHRILSFTYADGQMDEHLDLAIQRINRVDGQETRRLILDTREDAEKTLAVWQTAFLFQILRHPTLKYNSSTISLAIGLEREVKEELRRVGLELRLTMMLTNRSESEKIEFPFGRRAELGEQLSELITATEGALYVAADPKIMYGGQSILGNRAQLHNASQACDTIGKYKAEFNPNVKIIPLASVPKGVRSANLKKMESHLHVALYVAYLFRLRNHMDKELNLTHPHSLNKGTTISHFDANSRELIQRFVLKEFGAFIEILPCPHFQFII
;
A
#
# COMPACT_ATOMS: atom_id res chain seq x y z
N MET A 1 -13.14 26.46 23.05
CA MET A 1 -12.27 27.50 22.45
C MET A 1 -12.90 28.81 22.86
N ASP A 2 -12.52 29.33 24.02
CA ASP A 2 -13.23 30.43 24.70
C ASP A 2 -12.42 31.73 24.60
N VAL A 3 -11.66 31.87 23.52
CA VAL A 3 -10.87 33.07 23.21
C VAL A 3 -11.74 33.97 22.35
N ASN A 4 -11.92 35.22 22.76
CA ASN A 4 -12.63 36.21 21.97
C ASN A 4 -11.75 36.61 20.76
N LEU A 5 -12.02 36.01 19.61
CA LEU A 5 -11.28 36.20 18.36
C LEU A 5 -12.07 37.12 17.43
N ASP A 6 -11.36 38.02 16.75
CA ASP A 6 -11.93 38.80 15.67
C ASP A 6 -11.91 38.01 14.35
N VAL A 7 -13.09 37.79 13.78
CA VAL A 7 -13.29 36.78 12.73
C VAL A 7 -14.23 37.24 11.62
N ILE A 8 -13.97 36.72 10.42
CA ILE A 8 -14.80 36.85 9.23
C ILE A 8 -15.59 35.55 9.08
N ILE A 9 -16.91 35.63 9.20
CA ILE A 9 -17.82 34.49 9.02
C ILE A 9 -18.57 34.53 7.68
N ASP A 10 -18.70 35.70 7.05
CA ASP A 10 -19.31 35.85 5.73
C ASP A 10 -18.28 35.58 4.62
N ILE A 11 -17.92 34.31 4.48
CA ILE A 11 -16.99 33.84 3.46
C ILE A 11 -17.73 33.68 2.14
N PRO A 12 -17.28 34.26 1.01
CA PRO A 12 -17.94 34.07 -0.27
C PRO A 12 -18.04 32.59 -0.65
N ARG A 13 -19.20 32.14 -1.15
CA ARG A 13 -19.48 30.71 -1.43
C ARG A 13 -18.40 30.01 -2.25
N HIS A 14 -17.83 30.68 -3.26
CA HIS A 14 -16.75 30.12 -4.10
C HIS A 14 -15.43 29.86 -3.36
N ARG A 15 -15.26 30.42 -2.15
CA ARG A 15 -14.10 30.21 -1.25
C ARG A 15 -14.41 29.26 -0.10
N GLN A 16 -15.68 28.90 0.06
CA GLN A 16 -16.11 28.01 1.15
C GLN A 16 -15.80 26.54 0.86
N GLU A 17 -15.52 26.16 -0.38
CA GLU A 17 -15.37 24.77 -0.81
C GLU A 17 -13.92 24.42 -1.19
N ILE A 18 -13.63 23.12 -1.31
CA ILE A 18 -12.37 22.62 -1.90
C ILE A 18 -12.14 23.27 -3.28
N VAL A 19 -10.94 23.78 -3.48
CA VAL A 19 -10.50 24.47 -4.69
C VAL A 19 -9.83 23.49 -5.64
N VAL A 20 -10.49 23.20 -6.77
CA VAL A 20 -9.93 22.35 -7.83
C VAL A 20 -8.89 23.15 -8.63
N ARG A 21 -7.71 22.57 -8.85
CA ARG A 21 -6.64 23.17 -9.65
C ARG A 21 -6.64 22.58 -11.05
N ASP A 22 -6.49 23.43 -12.06
CA ASP A 22 -6.55 22.99 -13.47
C ASP A 22 -5.36 22.14 -13.90
N HIS A 23 -4.20 22.31 -13.25
CA HIS A 23 -2.97 21.60 -13.56
C HIS A 23 -2.42 20.91 -12.31
N VAL A 24 -2.23 19.59 -12.40
CA VAL A 24 -1.59 18.78 -11.37
C VAL A 24 -0.10 18.64 -11.71
N PRO A 25 0.81 19.21 -10.91
CA PRO A 25 2.23 19.10 -11.17
C PRO A 25 2.73 17.65 -11.11
N PRO A 26 3.79 17.29 -11.85
CA PRO A 26 4.31 15.92 -11.89
C PRO A 26 4.78 15.40 -10.52
N PHE A 27 5.21 16.28 -9.61
CA PHE A 27 5.61 15.88 -8.25
C PHE A 27 4.42 15.46 -7.36
N CYS A 28 3.19 15.82 -7.72
CA CYS A 28 1.97 15.46 -6.99
C CYS A 28 1.49 14.03 -7.26
N ARG A 29 2.13 13.29 -8.18
CA ARG A 29 1.73 11.91 -8.51
C ARG A 29 1.58 11.08 -7.23
N VAL A 30 0.34 10.65 -6.98
CA VAL A 30 0.00 9.65 -5.99
C VAL A 30 0.65 8.35 -6.44
N LEU A 31 1.79 8.03 -5.86
CA LEU A 31 2.47 6.76 -6.04
C LEU A 31 2.40 6.08 -4.69
N LYS A 32 1.30 5.36 -4.40
CA LYS A 32 1.41 4.34 -3.37
C LYS A 32 2.09 3.19 -4.09
N THR A 33 3.41 3.10 -3.99
CA THR A 33 4.11 1.93 -4.52
C THR A 33 3.44 0.71 -3.90
N ILE A 34 2.64 -0.01 -4.69
CA ILE A 34 2.12 -1.32 -4.32
C ILE A 34 3.36 -2.15 -4.05
N ARG A 35 3.76 -2.25 -2.79
CA ARG A 35 4.66 -3.30 -2.34
C ARG A 35 3.79 -4.54 -2.42
N LEU A 36 3.88 -5.25 -3.54
CA LEU A 36 3.13 -6.47 -3.84
C LEU A 36 3.41 -7.61 -2.84
N ASN A 37 4.02 -7.33 -1.70
CA ASN A 37 4.56 -8.30 -0.78
C ASN A 37 3.80 -8.31 0.55
N GLU A 38 3.12 -7.24 0.97
CA GLU A 38 2.62 -7.14 2.37
C GLU A 38 1.20 -6.58 2.61
N GLU A 39 0.58 -5.77 1.73
CA GLU A 39 -0.72 -5.10 2.05
C GLU A 39 -1.95 -5.54 1.23
N GLY A 40 -1.92 -6.69 0.56
CA GLY A 40 -3.13 -7.22 -0.11
C GLY A 40 -2.88 -8.21 -1.24
N SER A 41 -1.64 -8.34 -1.68
CA SER A 41 -1.17 -9.46 -2.46
C SER A 41 0.10 -9.97 -1.79
N ARG A 42 0.23 -11.27 -1.54
CA ARG A 42 1.55 -11.92 -1.51
C ARG A 42 1.88 -12.32 -2.95
N ILE A 43 2.03 -11.34 -3.83
CA ILE A 43 2.53 -11.60 -5.17
C ILE A 43 3.79 -10.76 -5.31
N SER A 44 4.80 -11.12 -4.53
CA SER A 44 6.14 -10.65 -4.86
C SER A 44 6.41 -11.03 -6.31
N ASN A 45 6.61 -10.02 -7.15
CA ASN A 45 7.24 -10.22 -8.45
C ASN A 45 8.64 -10.86 -8.30
N ASP A 46 9.18 -10.84 -7.09
CA ASP A 46 10.33 -11.66 -6.69
C ASP A 46 9.84 -13.02 -6.16
N LYS A 47 9.94 -14.03 -7.03
CA LYS A 47 9.73 -15.48 -6.81
C LYS A 47 8.27 -15.97 -6.88
N VAL A 48 7.74 -16.00 -8.11
CA VAL A 48 6.48 -16.67 -8.56
C VAL A 48 6.59 -18.21 -8.55
N TYR A 49 7.56 -18.76 -7.81
CA TYR A 49 7.87 -20.17 -7.76
C TYR A 49 7.74 -20.64 -6.32
N ASP A 50 7.02 -21.74 -6.11
CA ASP A 50 7.30 -22.58 -4.95
C ASP A 50 8.69 -23.18 -5.21
N SER A 51 9.73 -22.53 -4.68
CA SER A 51 11.11 -22.83 -5.02
C SER A 51 11.46 -24.29 -4.76
N GLU A 52 10.83 -24.92 -3.76
CA GLU A 52 11.00 -26.34 -3.48
C GLU A 52 10.38 -27.20 -4.58
N VAL A 53 9.18 -26.88 -5.07
CA VAL A 53 8.55 -27.60 -6.19
C VAL A 53 9.45 -27.50 -7.41
N VAL A 54 9.87 -26.29 -7.77
CA VAL A 54 10.74 -26.08 -8.94
C VAL A 54 12.06 -26.83 -8.78
N THR A 55 12.75 -26.70 -7.64
CA THR A 55 13.98 -27.46 -7.38
C THR A 55 13.78 -28.97 -7.51
N THR A 56 12.66 -29.51 -7.01
CA THR A 56 12.35 -30.94 -7.17
C THR A 56 12.12 -31.31 -8.63
N LEU A 57 11.38 -30.51 -9.41
CA LEU A 57 11.20 -30.76 -10.86
C LEU A 57 12.56 -30.79 -11.58
N TYR A 58 13.47 -29.87 -11.26
CA TYR A 58 14.81 -29.81 -11.86
C TYR A 58 15.66 -31.00 -11.44
N LYS A 59 15.64 -31.42 -10.16
CA LYS A 59 16.36 -32.62 -9.70
C LYS A 59 15.89 -33.90 -10.38
N ILE A 60 14.59 -33.99 -10.70
CA ILE A 60 14.02 -35.13 -11.43
C ILE A 60 14.49 -35.14 -12.90
N ALA A 61 14.43 -33.98 -13.57
CA ALA A 61 14.82 -33.85 -14.97
C ALA A 61 16.34 -33.92 -15.21
N ARG A 62 17.12 -33.36 -14.27
CA ARG A 62 18.57 -33.22 -14.30
C ARG A 62 19.16 -33.81 -13.02
N PRO A 63 19.11 -35.15 -12.85
CA PRO A 63 19.75 -35.78 -11.70
C PRO A 63 21.25 -35.43 -11.71
N GLU A 64 21.77 -34.98 -10.57
CA GLU A 64 23.21 -34.73 -10.43
C GLU A 64 23.95 -36.01 -10.80
N LEU A 65 24.79 -35.94 -11.84
CA LEU A 65 25.73 -37.01 -12.14
C LEU A 65 26.58 -37.20 -10.89
N GLN A 66 26.51 -38.38 -10.28
CA GLN A 66 27.49 -38.77 -9.27
C GLN A 66 28.85 -38.67 -9.95
N LEU A 67 29.67 -37.71 -9.53
CA LEU A 67 31.08 -37.74 -9.86
C LEU A 67 31.63 -38.99 -9.19
N ASP A 68 31.95 -40.01 -9.97
CA ASP A 68 32.72 -41.16 -9.49
C ASP A 68 33.96 -40.61 -8.77
N GLU A 69 34.09 -40.86 -7.47
CA GLU A 69 35.25 -40.46 -6.66
C GLU A 69 36.52 -41.27 -6.99
N GLU A 70 36.59 -41.96 -8.13
CA GLU A 70 37.75 -42.72 -8.57
C GLU A 70 38.25 -42.27 -9.95
N GLU A 71 38.81 -41.06 -10.02
CA GLU A 71 39.79 -40.74 -11.08
C GLU A 71 41.22 -40.85 -10.51
N PRO A 72 42.06 -41.76 -11.03
CA PRO A 72 43.43 -41.90 -10.56
C PRO A 72 44.27 -40.69 -10.99
N PHE A 73 45.03 -40.17 -10.04
CA PHE A 73 45.92 -39.02 -10.16
C PHE A 73 47.03 -39.28 -11.21
N ILE A 74 46.82 -38.90 -12.47
CA ILE A 74 47.90 -38.87 -13.47
C ILE A 74 48.42 -37.44 -13.58
N ARG A 75 49.63 -37.23 -13.06
CA ARG A 75 50.48 -36.08 -13.40
C ARG A 75 50.89 -36.22 -14.87
N ASP A 76 50.26 -35.45 -15.76
CA ASP A 76 50.86 -35.14 -17.05
C ASP A 76 50.92 -33.62 -17.26
N LEU A 77 52.15 -33.14 -17.39
CA LEU A 77 52.50 -31.74 -17.61
C LEU A 77 52.39 -31.46 -19.11
N GLY A 78 51.32 -30.79 -19.54
CA GLY A 78 51.33 -30.17 -20.89
C GLY A 78 50.02 -30.16 -21.67
N ARG A 79 48.87 -29.80 -21.08
CA ARG A 79 47.72 -29.32 -21.85
C ARG A 79 47.07 -28.10 -21.19
N VAL A 80 46.81 -27.11 -22.03
CA VAL A 80 46.18 -25.83 -21.75
C VAL A 80 44.88 -26.05 -20.95
N SER A 81 44.64 -25.24 -19.92
CA SER A 81 43.41 -25.28 -19.13
C SER A 81 42.18 -25.37 -20.04
N PRO A 82 41.26 -26.34 -19.83
CA PRO A 82 39.96 -26.23 -20.48
C PRO A 82 39.31 -24.94 -19.99
N GLU A 83 38.73 -24.17 -20.91
CA GLU A 83 37.84 -23.07 -20.53
C GLU A 83 36.83 -23.60 -19.52
N PRO A 84 36.52 -22.85 -18.45
CA PRO A 84 35.53 -23.30 -17.49
C PRO A 84 34.24 -23.61 -18.25
N PRO A 85 33.56 -24.74 -17.97
CA PRO A 85 32.27 -24.99 -18.56
C PRO A 85 31.41 -23.76 -18.26
N ALA A 86 30.85 -23.17 -19.32
CA ALA A 86 29.94 -22.06 -19.21
C ALA A 86 28.95 -22.42 -18.11
N THR A 87 28.95 -21.67 -17.01
CA THR A 87 27.95 -21.77 -15.96
C THR A 87 26.62 -21.63 -16.67
N SER A 88 25.94 -22.75 -16.91
CA SER A 88 24.64 -22.78 -17.55
C SER A 88 23.72 -22.03 -16.60
N THR A 89 23.48 -20.78 -16.94
CA THR A 89 22.40 -20.00 -16.39
C THR A 89 21.14 -20.87 -16.47
N ASP A 90 20.45 -21.00 -15.33
CA ASP A 90 19.22 -21.77 -15.13
C ASP A 90 18.22 -21.50 -16.27
N SER A 91 18.31 -22.31 -17.32
CA SER A 91 17.32 -22.33 -18.39
C SER A 91 16.15 -23.19 -17.92
N THR A 92 14.94 -22.69 -18.17
CA THR A 92 13.69 -23.43 -17.97
C THR A 92 13.79 -24.83 -18.56
N LEU A 93 13.18 -25.81 -17.88
CA LEU A 93 13.11 -27.18 -18.39
C LEU A 93 12.60 -27.18 -19.84
N SER A 94 13.29 -27.92 -20.70
CA SER A 94 12.85 -28.19 -22.05
C SER A 94 11.63 -29.12 -22.06
N PRO A 95 10.82 -29.15 -23.13
CA PRO A 95 9.66 -30.05 -23.21
C PRO A 95 10.01 -31.52 -22.96
N ALA A 96 11.17 -31.98 -23.44
CA ALA A 96 11.65 -33.34 -23.21
C ALA A 96 12.01 -33.61 -21.74
N GLU A 97 12.56 -32.61 -21.04
CA GLU A 97 12.83 -32.68 -19.61
C GLU A 97 11.54 -32.70 -18.78
N GLU A 98 10.52 -31.92 -19.19
CA GLU A 98 9.20 -31.95 -18.56
C GLU A 98 8.51 -33.33 -18.72
N GLU A 99 8.65 -33.99 -19.87
CA GLU A 99 8.16 -35.36 -20.08
C GLU A 99 8.83 -36.36 -19.12
N ILE A 100 10.14 -36.26 -18.90
CA ILE A 100 10.88 -37.09 -17.93
C ILE A 100 10.27 -36.93 -16.53
N VAL A 101 9.98 -35.69 -16.14
CA VAL A 101 9.39 -35.39 -14.84
C VAL A 101 8.01 -36.01 -14.70
N VAL A 102 7.16 -35.84 -15.70
CA VAL A 102 5.81 -36.44 -15.72
C VAL A 102 5.89 -37.95 -15.62
N ASP A 103 6.77 -38.59 -16.38
CA ASP A 103 6.97 -40.04 -16.36
C ASP A 103 7.42 -40.55 -14.99
N MET A 104 8.39 -39.87 -14.37
CA MET A 104 8.88 -40.25 -13.05
C MET A 104 7.80 -40.09 -11.97
N VAL A 105 7.03 -38.99 -12.01
CA VAL A 105 5.91 -38.78 -11.08
C VAL A 105 4.80 -39.82 -11.30
N LYS A 106 4.49 -40.18 -12.55
CA LYS A 106 3.55 -41.28 -12.87
C LYS A 106 4.00 -42.61 -12.29
N ARG A 107 5.30 -42.94 -12.38
CA ARG A 107 5.88 -44.17 -11.81
C ARG A 107 5.85 -44.19 -10.28
N ALA A 108 5.95 -43.02 -9.63
CA ALA A 108 5.87 -42.90 -8.18
C ALA A 108 4.46 -43.14 -7.60
N GLY A 109 3.42 -43.15 -8.46
CA GLY A 109 2.04 -43.49 -8.06
C GLY A 109 1.45 -42.55 -7.00
N ASP A 110 0.62 -43.09 -6.11
CA ASP A 110 -0.10 -42.32 -5.07
C ASP A 110 0.77 -41.86 -3.88
N ASP A 111 1.95 -42.48 -3.73
CA ASP A 111 2.96 -42.07 -2.75
C ASP A 111 3.62 -40.75 -3.18
N GLY A 112 3.89 -40.62 -4.49
CA GLY A 112 4.42 -39.40 -5.10
C GLY A 112 5.91 -39.17 -4.82
N ILE A 113 6.43 -38.04 -5.29
CA ILE A 113 7.82 -37.62 -5.07
C ILE A 113 7.84 -36.47 -4.07
N GLU A 114 8.61 -36.60 -2.99
CA GLU A 114 8.67 -35.62 -1.92
C GLU A 114 9.24 -34.26 -2.40
N VAL A 115 8.65 -33.18 -1.88
CA VAL A 115 9.00 -31.79 -2.18
C VAL A 115 9.45 -31.08 -0.90
N GLY A 116 10.77 -30.91 -0.78
CA GLY A 116 11.39 -30.33 0.42
C GLY A 116 11.06 -31.12 1.69
N ASP A 117 11.18 -30.47 2.86
CA ASP A 117 11.01 -31.13 4.16
C ASP A 117 9.60 -30.90 4.77
N SER A 118 8.63 -30.57 3.92
CA SER A 118 7.33 -30.02 4.32
C SER A 118 6.18 -31.04 4.28
N GLY A 119 6.50 -32.32 4.02
CA GLY A 119 5.51 -33.39 3.87
C GLY A 119 4.60 -33.19 2.66
N ARG A 120 5.10 -32.55 1.60
CA ARG A 120 4.41 -32.30 0.34
C ARG A 120 4.94 -33.25 -0.72
N PHE A 121 4.08 -33.71 -1.63
CA PHE A 121 4.46 -34.68 -2.65
C PHE A 121 3.92 -34.27 -4.03
N LEU A 122 4.75 -34.37 -5.06
CA LEU A 122 4.30 -34.33 -6.46
C LEU A 122 3.64 -35.65 -6.80
N VAL A 123 2.41 -35.59 -7.30
CA VAL A 123 1.61 -36.75 -7.68
C VAL A 123 0.95 -36.51 -9.03
N TRP A 124 0.78 -37.59 -9.81
CA TRP A 124 -0.04 -37.56 -11.00
C TRP A 124 -1.50 -37.85 -10.63
N LYS A 125 -2.45 -37.12 -11.21
CA LYS A 125 -3.88 -37.38 -11.01
C LYS A 125 -4.61 -37.43 -12.35
N ASP A 126 -5.26 -38.56 -12.58
CA ASP A 126 -6.03 -38.81 -13.80
C ASP A 126 -7.32 -37.99 -13.84
N ALA A 127 -7.82 -37.77 -15.05
CA ALA A 127 -9.14 -37.18 -15.25
C ALA A 127 -10.20 -38.00 -14.50
N ALA A 128 -11.06 -37.31 -13.75
CA ALA A 128 -12.02 -37.95 -12.87
C ALA A 128 -13.34 -37.17 -12.84
N PRO A 129 -14.50 -37.84 -12.92
CA PRO A 129 -15.78 -37.17 -12.75
C PRO A 129 -15.93 -36.65 -11.32
N ARG A 130 -16.94 -35.81 -11.11
CA ARG A 130 -17.35 -35.39 -9.76
C ARG A 130 -17.71 -36.64 -8.94
N GLY A 131 -17.14 -36.77 -7.73
CA GLY A 131 -17.26 -38.00 -6.94
C GLY A 131 -16.84 -37.84 -5.48
N PHE A 132 -16.72 -38.96 -4.77
CA PHE A 132 -16.38 -38.98 -3.35
C PHE A 132 -15.02 -38.31 -3.10
N GLY A 133 -15.01 -37.23 -2.30
CA GLY A 133 -13.80 -36.44 -2.01
C GLY A 133 -13.44 -35.38 -3.04
N GLN A 134 -14.19 -35.23 -4.14
CA GLN A 134 -13.91 -34.25 -5.19
C GLN A 134 -15.20 -33.56 -5.69
N ASN A 135 -15.37 -32.30 -5.31
CA ASN A 135 -16.59 -31.52 -5.57
C ASN A 135 -16.76 -31.05 -7.02
N VAL A 136 -15.68 -31.06 -7.82
CA VAL A 136 -15.65 -30.57 -9.20
C VAL A 136 -14.93 -31.61 -10.06
N ALA A 137 -15.41 -31.90 -11.27
CA ALA A 137 -14.73 -32.84 -12.17
C ALA A 137 -13.31 -32.35 -12.50
N ARG A 138 -12.35 -33.29 -12.52
CA ARG A 138 -11.01 -33.06 -13.06
C ARG A 138 -11.07 -33.42 -14.54
N VAL A 139 -10.96 -32.42 -15.39
CA VAL A 139 -11.26 -32.55 -16.83
C VAL A 139 -10.09 -33.13 -17.63
N SER A 140 -8.88 -33.12 -17.07
CA SER A 140 -7.65 -33.62 -17.70
C SER A 140 -6.75 -34.36 -16.72
N GLU A 141 -5.79 -35.13 -17.24
CA GLU A 141 -4.69 -35.63 -16.41
C GLU A 141 -3.78 -34.46 -16.02
N GLN A 142 -3.41 -34.37 -14.74
CA GLN A 142 -2.73 -33.19 -14.20
C GLN A 142 -1.66 -33.57 -13.18
N LEU A 143 -0.50 -32.92 -13.29
CA LEU A 143 0.49 -32.87 -12.21
C LEU A 143 -0.10 -32.07 -11.04
N SER A 144 -0.09 -32.66 -9.84
CA SER A 144 -0.69 -32.07 -8.63
C SER A 144 0.26 -32.12 -7.45
N LEU A 145 0.10 -31.17 -6.52
CA LEU A 145 0.84 -31.14 -5.27
C LEU A 145 -0.04 -31.69 -4.15
N LYS A 146 0.22 -32.92 -3.70
CA LYS A 146 -0.39 -33.51 -2.50
C LYS A 146 0.17 -32.78 -1.28
N LYS A 147 -0.68 -32.01 -0.60
CA LYS A 147 -0.31 -31.25 0.60
C LYS A 147 -1.24 -31.55 1.78
N PRO A 148 -0.70 -31.65 3.00
CA PRO A 148 -1.51 -31.90 4.19
C PRO A 148 -2.43 -30.72 4.47
N ASN A 149 -3.68 -31.02 4.81
CA ASN A 149 -4.66 -30.05 5.30
C ASN A 149 -4.66 -30.07 6.83
N TYR A 150 -3.88 -29.18 7.44
CA TYR A 150 -3.78 -29.08 8.89
C TYR A 150 -5.03 -28.43 9.49
N VAL A 151 -5.55 -29.05 10.56
CA VAL A 151 -6.49 -28.44 11.50
C VAL A 151 -5.82 -28.33 12.87
N SER A 152 -6.49 -27.68 13.83
CA SER A 152 -5.97 -27.46 15.19
C SER A 152 -5.53 -28.73 15.93
N VAL A 153 -5.91 -29.92 15.46
CA VAL A 153 -5.52 -31.23 15.99
C VAL A 153 -5.05 -32.15 14.84
N GLY A 154 -3.93 -31.83 14.21
CA GLY A 154 -3.26 -32.69 13.22
C GLY A 154 -3.77 -32.56 11.77
N VAL A 155 -3.45 -33.55 10.93
CA VAL A 155 -3.83 -33.58 9.50
C VAL A 155 -5.24 -34.15 9.36
N ARG A 156 -6.18 -33.34 8.88
CA ARG A 156 -7.58 -33.78 8.64
C ARG A 156 -7.74 -34.53 7.31
N GLY A 157 -6.85 -34.31 6.37
CA GLY A 157 -6.88 -34.90 5.03
C GLY A 157 -5.83 -34.29 4.11
N TRP A 158 -5.92 -34.62 2.83
CA TRP A 158 -4.98 -34.17 1.81
C TRP A 158 -5.69 -33.27 0.79
N ASN A 159 -5.00 -32.20 0.38
CA ASN A 159 -5.41 -31.36 -0.73
C ASN A 159 -4.51 -31.64 -1.93
N TYR A 160 -5.09 -31.63 -3.13
CA TYR A 160 -4.40 -31.93 -4.39
C TYR A 160 -4.59 -30.80 -5.42
N PRO A 161 -4.12 -29.57 -5.15
CA PRO A 161 -4.13 -28.53 -6.18
C PRO A 161 -3.23 -28.92 -7.36
N ALA A 162 -3.68 -28.62 -8.57
CA ALA A 162 -2.88 -28.77 -9.78
C ALA A 162 -1.67 -27.83 -9.76
N VAL A 163 -0.56 -28.24 -10.34
CA VAL A 163 0.62 -27.39 -10.61
C VAL A 163 0.35 -26.60 -11.89
N CYS A 164 0.78 -25.34 -11.92
CA CYS A 164 0.63 -24.48 -13.10
C CYS A 164 1.30 -25.11 -14.32
N THR A 165 0.61 -25.12 -15.47
CA THR A 165 1.14 -25.66 -16.72
C THR A 165 2.01 -24.67 -17.51
N GLN A 166 2.25 -23.47 -16.97
CA GLN A 166 3.13 -22.49 -17.62
C GLN A 166 4.57 -22.95 -17.43
N ALA A 167 5.34 -23.03 -18.52
CA ALA A 167 6.71 -23.52 -18.50
C ALA A 167 7.55 -22.87 -17.38
N GLY A 168 8.22 -23.71 -16.59
CA GLY A 168 9.02 -23.29 -15.44
C GLY A 168 8.24 -22.85 -14.19
N CYS A 169 6.90 -22.77 -14.22
CA CYS A 169 6.10 -22.35 -13.07
C CYS A 169 5.72 -23.52 -12.16
N GLY A 170 6.23 -23.54 -10.93
CA GLY A 170 5.85 -24.53 -9.90
C GLY A 170 4.66 -24.11 -9.01
N SER A 171 3.96 -23.03 -9.33
CA SER A 171 2.91 -22.48 -8.44
C SER A 171 1.62 -23.30 -8.49
N VAL A 172 1.00 -23.49 -7.33
CA VAL A 172 -0.33 -24.12 -7.17
C VAL A 172 -1.40 -23.11 -6.75
N ASN A 173 -1.07 -21.82 -6.74
CA ASN A 173 -1.97 -20.80 -6.23
C ASN A 173 -2.97 -20.35 -7.32
N GLY A 174 -4.26 -20.61 -7.11
CA GLY A 174 -5.32 -20.26 -8.05
C GLY A 174 -5.49 -21.21 -9.24
N THR A 175 -4.71 -22.29 -9.30
CA THR A 175 -4.93 -23.38 -10.25
C THR A 175 -6.22 -24.12 -9.92
N ARG A 176 -6.94 -24.57 -10.95
CA ARG A 176 -8.19 -25.33 -10.80
C ARG A 176 -8.11 -26.66 -11.54
N VAL A 177 -8.55 -27.72 -10.87
CA VAL A 177 -8.60 -29.07 -11.48
C VAL A 177 -9.62 -29.17 -12.63
N SER A 178 -10.57 -28.24 -12.69
CA SER A 178 -11.58 -28.14 -13.74
C SER A 178 -11.06 -27.49 -15.03
N GLU A 179 -9.81 -27.04 -15.07
CA GLU A 179 -9.17 -26.46 -16.25
C GLU A 179 -8.40 -27.56 -17.01
N GLN A 180 -8.48 -27.56 -18.35
CA GLN A 180 -7.72 -28.50 -19.16
C GLN A 180 -6.21 -28.31 -18.97
N ASN A 181 -5.78 -27.05 -18.93
CA ASN A 181 -4.40 -26.61 -18.69
C ASN A 181 -4.40 -25.66 -17.47
N PRO A 182 -4.32 -26.18 -16.23
CA PRO A 182 -4.44 -25.36 -15.04
C PRO A 182 -3.35 -24.30 -14.94
N THR A 183 -3.73 -23.03 -14.80
CA THR A 183 -2.79 -21.91 -14.62
C THR A 183 -2.97 -21.22 -13.27
N CYS A 184 -1.88 -20.71 -12.70
CA CYS A 184 -1.91 -19.97 -11.44
C CYS A 184 -2.41 -18.53 -11.65
N LEU A 185 -2.68 -17.79 -10.57
CA LEU A 185 -3.25 -16.42 -10.62
C LEU A 185 -2.46 -15.41 -11.46
N THR A 186 -1.16 -15.64 -11.67
CA THR A 186 -0.28 -14.77 -12.48
C THR A 186 -0.21 -15.18 -13.94
N HIS A 187 -0.77 -16.34 -14.30
CA HIS A 187 -0.78 -16.91 -15.65
C HIS A 187 -2.21 -17.20 -16.14
N LYS A 188 -3.22 -16.54 -15.56
CA LYS A 188 -4.63 -16.70 -15.97
C LYS A 188 -4.93 -16.09 -17.34
N GLY A 189 -4.06 -15.22 -17.83
CA GLY A 189 -4.07 -14.76 -19.21
C GLY A 189 -3.09 -13.62 -19.45
N PRO A 190 -3.04 -13.09 -20.68
CA PRO A 190 -2.06 -12.08 -21.07
C PRO A 190 -2.41 -10.68 -20.55
N ASN A 191 -3.68 -10.44 -20.20
CA ASN A 191 -4.15 -9.14 -19.77
C ASN A 191 -3.92 -8.96 -18.27
N THR A 192 -3.63 -7.74 -17.83
CA THR A 192 -3.53 -7.36 -16.42
C THR A 192 -4.65 -6.39 -16.09
N GLY A 193 -5.43 -6.70 -15.06
CA GLY A 193 -6.47 -5.82 -14.53
C GLY A 193 -6.12 -5.35 -13.12
N PHE A 194 -6.68 -4.20 -12.75
CA PHE A 194 -6.57 -3.66 -11.39
C PHE A 194 -7.96 -3.54 -10.78
N ALA A 195 -8.09 -3.86 -9.50
CA ALA A 195 -9.34 -3.69 -8.77
C ALA A 195 -9.11 -2.92 -7.48
N VAL A 196 -10.03 -2.01 -7.15
CA VAL A 196 -10.11 -1.37 -5.84
C VAL A 196 -11.43 -1.80 -5.17
N ILE A 197 -11.32 -2.34 -3.96
CA ILE A 197 -12.44 -2.94 -3.24
C ILE A 197 -12.58 -2.31 -1.86
N GLU A 198 -13.80 -1.98 -1.50
CA GLU A 198 -14.24 -1.43 -0.21
C GLU A 198 -14.95 -2.54 0.59
N TYR A 199 -14.54 -2.75 1.83
CA TYR A 199 -15.13 -3.71 2.74
C TYR A 199 -15.61 -3.01 4.01
N GLY A 200 -16.92 -3.08 4.27
CA GLY A 200 -17.57 -2.49 5.43
C GLY A 200 -17.94 -3.52 6.49
N THR A 201 -17.71 -3.20 7.76
CA THR A 201 -18.23 -3.95 8.90
C THR A 201 -19.31 -3.13 9.60
N PHE A 202 -20.50 -3.72 9.74
CA PHE A 202 -21.67 -3.06 10.30
C PHE A 202 -22.02 -3.64 11.66
N ASP A 203 -22.52 -2.80 12.56
CA ASP A 203 -23.08 -3.27 13.83
C ASP A 203 -24.48 -3.88 13.63
N LYS A 204 -25.07 -4.36 14.74
CA LYS A 204 -26.42 -4.94 14.75
C LYS A 204 -27.53 -3.99 14.27
N ASN A 205 -27.27 -2.68 14.26
CA ASN A 205 -28.22 -1.66 13.81
C ASN A 205 -27.95 -1.24 12.35
N GLY A 206 -27.02 -1.89 11.66
CA GLY A 206 -26.63 -1.53 10.30
C GLY A 206 -25.72 -0.30 10.22
N GLN A 207 -25.17 0.19 11.34
CA GLN A 207 -24.23 1.31 11.32
C GLN A 207 -22.82 0.83 11.00
N LEU A 208 -22.14 1.54 10.10
CA LEU A 208 -20.74 1.27 9.78
C LEU A 208 -19.87 1.46 11.03
N THR A 209 -19.04 0.47 11.34
CA THR A 209 -18.10 0.50 12.48
C THR A 209 -16.65 0.38 12.05
N ARG A 210 -16.38 -0.34 10.95
CA ARG A 210 -15.03 -0.48 10.39
C ARG A 210 -15.05 -0.44 8.87
N MET A 211 -13.96 0.02 8.29
CA MET A 211 -13.74 0.00 6.84
C MET A 211 -12.36 -0.57 6.52
N ASP A 212 -12.26 -1.23 5.36
CA ASP A 212 -11.01 -1.63 4.74
C ASP A 212 -11.07 -1.31 3.24
N HIS A 213 -9.96 -0.81 2.68
CA HIS A 213 -9.83 -0.62 1.23
C HIS A 213 -8.64 -1.39 0.71
N ARG A 214 -8.86 -2.20 -0.32
CA ARG A 214 -7.84 -3.03 -0.96
C ARG A 214 -7.66 -2.64 -2.40
N ILE A 215 -6.41 -2.73 -2.84
CA ILE A 215 -6.03 -2.66 -4.25
C ILE A 215 -5.44 -4.01 -4.64
N LEU A 216 -5.83 -4.49 -5.81
CA LEU A 216 -5.43 -5.80 -6.32
C LEU A 216 -4.98 -5.64 -7.77
N SER A 217 -3.99 -6.44 -8.14
CA SER A 217 -3.61 -6.69 -9.53
C SER A 217 -3.90 -8.15 -9.80
N PHE A 218 -4.49 -8.45 -10.96
CA PHE A 218 -4.80 -9.82 -11.37
C PHE A 218 -4.58 -9.98 -12.87
N THR A 219 -4.30 -11.21 -13.30
CA THR A 219 -4.20 -11.54 -14.74
C THR A 219 -5.48 -12.19 -15.21
N TYR A 220 -5.84 -11.98 -16.48
CA TYR A 220 -7.05 -12.58 -17.04
C TYR A 220 -6.94 -12.86 -18.54
N ALA A 221 -7.73 -13.84 -19.00
CA ALA A 221 -7.97 -14.12 -20.41
C ALA A 221 -9.25 -13.43 -20.89
N ASP A 222 -9.36 -13.21 -22.20
CA ASP A 222 -10.51 -12.55 -22.80
C ASP A 222 -11.82 -13.27 -22.44
N GLY A 223 -12.82 -12.50 -21.99
CA GLY A 223 -14.11 -13.03 -21.55
C GLY A 223 -14.12 -13.69 -20.16
N GLN A 224 -12.99 -13.74 -19.44
CA GLN A 224 -12.89 -14.37 -18.10
C GLN A 224 -12.46 -13.39 -16.99
N MET A 225 -12.58 -12.08 -17.23
CA MET A 225 -12.11 -11.05 -16.28
C MET A 225 -12.75 -11.18 -14.90
N ASP A 226 -14.08 -11.29 -14.82
CA ASP A 226 -14.81 -11.36 -13.56
C ASP A 226 -14.49 -12.64 -12.77
N GLU A 227 -14.45 -13.78 -13.46
CA GLU A 227 -14.11 -15.07 -12.86
C GLU A 227 -12.69 -15.09 -12.28
N HIS A 228 -11.72 -14.52 -13.01
CA HIS A 228 -10.33 -14.45 -12.57
C HIS A 228 -10.12 -13.41 -11.47
N LEU A 229 -10.90 -12.33 -11.46
CA LEU A 229 -10.93 -11.38 -10.35
C LEU A 229 -11.48 -12.03 -9.08
N ASP A 230 -12.60 -12.74 -9.15
CA ASP A 230 -13.18 -13.43 -7.99
C ASP A 230 -12.21 -14.48 -7.42
N LEU A 231 -11.45 -15.15 -8.29
CA LEU A 231 -10.34 -16.02 -7.87
C LEU A 231 -9.24 -15.27 -7.13
N ALA A 232 -8.84 -14.10 -7.63
CA ALA A 232 -7.85 -13.27 -6.97
C ALA A 232 -8.34 -12.81 -5.60
N ILE A 233 -9.62 -12.42 -5.49
CA ILE A 233 -10.25 -11.99 -4.24
C ILE A 233 -10.28 -13.10 -3.20
N GLN A 234 -10.63 -14.33 -3.58
CA GLN A 234 -10.64 -15.49 -2.67
C GLN A 234 -9.27 -15.79 -2.05
N ARG A 235 -8.18 -15.26 -2.63
CA ARG A 235 -6.81 -15.46 -2.15
C ARG A 235 -6.30 -14.30 -1.29
N ILE A 236 -7.10 -13.25 -1.11
CA ILE A 236 -6.79 -12.18 -0.16
C ILE A 236 -6.97 -12.74 1.25
N ASN A 237 -5.89 -12.75 2.03
CA ASN A 237 -5.95 -13.18 3.42
C ASN A 237 -6.64 -12.11 4.27
N ARG A 238 -7.56 -12.55 5.14
CA ARG A 238 -8.13 -11.76 6.25
C ARG A 238 -8.69 -10.40 5.81
N VAL A 239 -9.83 -10.45 5.16
CA VAL A 239 -10.67 -9.27 4.96
C VAL A 239 -11.74 -9.28 6.06
N ASP A 240 -11.78 -8.22 6.86
CA ASP A 240 -12.82 -8.01 7.85
C ASP A 240 -13.95 -7.21 7.20
N GLY A 241 -15.16 -7.75 7.21
CA GLY A 241 -16.36 -7.08 6.67
C GLY A 241 -16.88 -7.70 5.37
N GLN A 242 -17.96 -7.12 4.87
CA GLN A 242 -18.58 -7.50 3.59
C GLN A 242 -18.17 -6.50 2.50
N GLU A 243 -18.02 -6.97 1.25
CA GLU A 243 -17.76 -6.10 0.11
C GLU A 243 -18.94 -5.13 -0.07
N THR A 244 -18.66 -3.82 -0.02
CA THR A 244 -19.67 -2.77 -0.22
C THR A 244 -19.52 -2.08 -1.56
N ARG A 245 -18.31 -2.06 -2.13
CA ARG A 245 -18.02 -1.43 -3.42
C ARG A 245 -16.80 -2.06 -4.07
N ARG A 246 -16.85 -2.19 -5.40
CA ARG A 246 -15.73 -2.67 -6.23
C ARG A 246 -15.68 -1.87 -7.53
N LEU A 247 -14.47 -1.45 -7.91
CA LEU A 247 -14.17 -0.86 -9.22
C LEU A 247 -13.05 -1.63 -9.89
N ILE A 248 -13.23 -1.93 -11.17
CA ILE A 248 -12.22 -2.53 -12.05
C ILE A 248 -11.65 -1.42 -12.93
N LEU A 249 -10.33 -1.37 -13.06
CA LEU A 249 -9.59 -0.28 -13.67
C LEU A 249 -8.52 -0.86 -14.61
N ASP A 250 -8.32 -0.18 -15.73
CA ASP A 250 -7.40 -0.62 -16.78
C ASP A 250 -5.94 -0.33 -16.42
N THR A 251 -5.70 0.70 -15.61
CA THR A 251 -4.35 1.13 -15.25
C THR A 251 -4.11 1.05 -13.74
N ARG A 252 -2.86 0.73 -13.40
CA ARG A 252 -2.37 0.76 -12.02
C ARG A 252 -2.51 2.15 -11.40
N GLU A 253 -2.23 3.18 -12.18
CA GLU A 253 -2.26 4.57 -11.71
C GLU A 253 -3.68 4.97 -11.30
N ASP A 254 -4.69 4.61 -12.08
CA ASP A 254 -6.08 4.92 -11.75
C ASP A 254 -6.56 4.15 -10.51
N ALA A 255 -6.08 2.93 -10.31
CA ALA A 255 -6.34 2.16 -9.10
C ALA A 255 -5.69 2.78 -7.86
N GLU A 256 -4.44 3.25 -7.96
CA GLU A 256 -3.77 3.94 -6.86
C GLU A 256 -4.46 5.28 -6.52
N LYS A 257 -4.90 6.05 -7.54
CA LYS A 257 -5.69 7.28 -7.34
C LYS A 257 -7.01 7.00 -6.65
N THR A 258 -7.76 6.02 -7.14
CA THR A 258 -9.06 5.61 -6.59
C THR A 258 -8.92 5.19 -5.12
N LEU A 259 -7.92 4.36 -4.81
CA LEU A 259 -7.63 3.94 -3.44
C LEU A 259 -7.34 5.15 -2.54
N ALA A 260 -6.49 6.09 -2.99
CA ALA A 260 -6.15 7.26 -2.20
C ALA A 260 -7.36 8.17 -1.94
N VAL A 261 -8.25 8.33 -2.93
CA VAL A 261 -9.50 9.09 -2.79
C VAL A 261 -10.41 8.45 -1.74
N TRP A 262 -10.64 7.14 -1.81
CA TRP A 262 -11.48 6.42 -0.85
C TRP A 262 -10.91 6.46 0.57
N GLN A 263 -9.60 6.23 0.71
CA GLN A 263 -8.91 6.30 1.99
C GLN A 263 -8.95 7.71 2.59
N THR A 264 -8.75 8.74 1.77
CA THR A 264 -8.84 10.14 2.19
C THR A 264 -10.25 10.49 2.65
N ALA A 265 -11.29 10.10 1.91
CA ALA A 265 -12.68 10.34 2.31
C ALA A 265 -13.01 9.63 3.64
N PHE A 266 -12.53 8.40 3.84
CA PHE A 266 -12.73 7.68 5.10
C PHE A 266 -11.97 8.29 6.28
N LEU A 267 -10.78 8.88 6.06
CA LEU A 267 -10.10 9.67 7.09
C LEU A 267 -10.99 10.81 7.60
N PHE A 268 -11.68 11.53 6.71
CA PHE A 268 -12.60 12.59 7.13
C PHE A 268 -13.85 12.06 7.84
N GLN A 269 -14.32 10.86 7.49
CA GLN A 269 -15.36 10.16 8.27
C GLN A 269 -14.87 9.86 9.69
N ILE A 270 -13.64 9.37 9.87
CA ILE A 270 -13.04 9.13 11.20
C ILE A 270 -12.92 10.44 11.98
N LEU A 271 -12.43 11.52 11.37
CA LEU A 271 -12.31 12.82 12.02
C LEU A 271 -13.67 13.41 12.45
N ARG A 272 -14.76 13.05 11.76
CA ARG A 272 -16.14 13.39 12.13
C ARG A 272 -16.70 12.45 13.21
N HIS A 273 -16.41 11.16 13.10
CA HIS A 273 -16.92 10.06 13.92
C HIS A 273 -15.76 9.18 14.41
N PRO A 274 -15.08 9.57 15.52
CA PRO A 274 -13.85 8.92 15.99
C PRO A 274 -14.01 7.47 16.47
N THR A 275 -15.24 6.96 16.55
CA THR A 275 -15.54 5.56 16.87
C THR A 275 -15.32 4.62 15.68
N LEU A 276 -15.28 5.15 14.45
CA LEU A 276 -14.97 4.39 13.24
C LEU A 276 -13.53 3.89 13.27
N LYS A 277 -13.33 2.64 12.83
CA LYS A 277 -12.00 2.03 12.72
C LYS A 277 -11.62 1.77 11.27
N TYR A 278 -10.32 1.80 11.00
CA TYR A 278 -9.76 1.43 9.71
C TYR A 278 -8.81 0.25 9.87
N ASN A 279 -8.90 -0.75 8.98
CA ASN A 279 -8.14 -1.99 9.14
C ASN A 279 -6.71 -1.91 8.57
N SER A 280 -6.44 -0.98 7.64
CA SER A 280 -5.07 -0.77 7.14
C SER A 280 -4.27 0.12 8.08
N SER A 281 -2.95 -0.08 8.14
CA SER A 281 -2.04 0.71 8.97
C SER A 281 -1.88 2.15 8.48
N THR A 282 -2.06 2.38 7.17
CA THR A 282 -1.80 3.65 6.51
C THR A 282 -2.98 4.13 5.68
N ILE A 283 -3.11 5.45 5.59
CA ILE A 283 -4.03 6.15 4.71
C ILE A 283 -3.20 6.92 3.69
N SER A 284 -3.50 6.73 2.41
CA SER A 284 -2.92 7.50 1.32
C SER A 284 -3.71 8.80 1.17
N LEU A 285 -3.00 9.93 1.07
CA LEU A 285 -3.62 11.24 0.87
C LEU A 285 -3.69 11.55 -0.63
N ALA A 286 -4.89 11.90 -1.09
CA ALA A 286 -5.21 12.13 -2.50
C ALA A 286 -4.73 13.50 -3.01
N ILE A 287 -3.41 13.68 -3.12
CA ILE A 287 -2.80 14.90 -3.67
C ILE A 287 -3.04 15.00 -5.18
N GLY A 288 -3.51 16.16 -5.64
CA GLY A 288 -3.79 16.44 -7.06
C GLY A 288 -5.10 15.83 -7.55
N LEU A 289 -5.99 15.44 -6.64
CA LEU A 289 -7.27 14.80 -6.92
C LEU A 289 -8.42 15.55 -6.22
N GLU A 290 -8.35 16.89 -6.21
CA GLU A 290 -9.25 17.74 -5.43
C GLU A 290 -10.72 17.52 -5.82
N ARG A 291 -10.98 17.33 -7.11
CA ARG A 291 -12.33 17.09 -7.64
C ARG A 291 -12.85 15.72 -7.19
N GLU A 292 -12.05 14.69 -7.34
CA GLU A 292 -12.41 13.31 -7.01
C GLU A 292 -12.63 13.16 -5.50
N VAL A 293 -11.82 13.83 -4.67
CA VAL A 293 -12.03 13.90 -3.20
C VAL A 293 -13.34 14.61 -2.87
N LYS A 294 -13.64 15.72 -3.54
CA LYS A 294 -14.89 16.47 -3.32
C LYS A 294 -16.12 15.65 -3.67
N GLU A 295 -16.07 14.88 -4.75
CA GLU A 295 -17.14 13.98 -5.18
C GLU A 295 -17.30 12.80 -4.22
N GLU A 296 -16.20 12.16 -3.82
CA GLU A 296 -16.23 11.03 -2.90
C GLU A 296 -16.70 11.43 -1.50
N LEU A 297 -16.31 12.61 -0.99
CA LEU A 297 -16.82 13.14 0.28
C LEU A 297 -18.34 13.31 0.24
N ARG A 298 -18.88 13.87 -0.86
CA ARG A 298 -20.33 14.01 -1.03
C ARG A 298 -21.02 12.66 -1.06
N ARG A 299 -20.46 11.67 -1.76
CA ARG A 299 -20.98 10.29 -1.79
C ARG A 299 -21.12 9.71 -0.38
N VAL A 300 -20.12 9.91 0.48
CA VAL A 300 -20.16 9.42 1.87
C VAL A 300 -20.89 10.37 2.83
N GLY A 301 -21.68 11.32 2.29
CA GLY A 301 -22.53 12.21 3.08
C GLY A 301 -21.78 13.32 3.82
N LEU A 302 -20.57 13.69 3.38
CA LEU A 302 -19.74 14.73 3.98
C LEU A 302 -19.45 15.89 3.02
N GLU A 303 -19.17 17.05 3.59
CA GLU A 303 -18.65 18.21 2.89
C GLU A 303 -17.62 18.91 3.78
N LEU A 304 -16.47 19.30 3.22
CA LEU A 304 -15.53 20.20 3.88
C LEU A 304 -15.88 21.63 3.52
N ARG A 305 -16.03 22.48 4.54
CA ARG A 305 -16.40 23.89 4.34
C ARG A 305 -15.55 24.84 5.16
N LEU A 306 -14.98 25.86 4.52
CA LEU A 306 -14.38 27.01 5.20
C LEU A 306 -15.51 27.90 5.73
N THR A 307 -15.67 27.98 7.05
CA THR A 307 -16.78 28.69 7.70
C THR A 307 -16.34 29.94 8.45
N MET A 308 -15.04 30.06 8.75
CA MET A 308 -14.50 31.23 9.43
C MET A 308 -13.06 31.48 9.01
N MET A 309 -12.68 32.75 8.92
CA MET A 309 -11.29 33.20 8.80
C MET A 309 -10.96 34.21 9.90
N LEU A 310 -9.72 34.24 10.36
CA LEU A 310 -9.24 35.30 11.23
C LEU A 310 -9.10 36.61 10.43
N THR A 311 -9.45 37.75 11.04
CA THR A 311 -9.34 39.05 10.35
C THR A 311 -7.88 39.45 10.12
N ASN A 312 -6.98 39.05 11.01
CA ASN A 312 -5.57 39.40 10.95
C ASN A 312 -4.68 38.34 11.65
N ARG A 313 -3.36 38.46 11.45
CA ARG A 313 -2.37 37.55 12.05
C ARG A 313 -2.25 37.70 13.57
N SER A 314 -2.52 38.88 14.15
CA SER A 314 -2.47 39.02 15.62
C SER A 314 -3.51 38.18 16.34
N GLU A 315 -4.65 37.88 15.72
CA GLU A 315 -5.64 36.95 16.27
C GLU A 315 -5.08 35.52 16.37
N SER A 316 -4.21 35.11 15.45
CA SER A 316 -3.62 33.76 15.46
C SER A 316 -2.59 33.57 16.58
N GLU A 317 -2.00 34.66 17.08
CA GLU A 317 -1.09 34.63 18.22
C GLU A 317 -1.81 34.33 19.55
N LYS A 318 -3.11 34.65 19.64
CA LYS A 318 -3.95 34.31 20.81
C LYS A 318 -4.27 32.82 20.91
N ILE A 319 -4.03 32.06 19.84
CA ILE A 319 -4.34 30.63 19.76
C ILE A 319 -3.11 29.84 20.23
N GLU A 320 -3.32 28.90 21.13
CA GLU A 320 -2.27 27.99 21.57
C GLU A 320 -1.85 27.03 20.45
N PHE A 321 -0.55 26.75 20.33
CA PHE A 321 -0.05 25.80 19.36
C PHE A 321 -0.35 24.35 19.81
N PRO A 322 -0.94 23.49 18.95
CA PRO A 322 -1.56 22.26 19.43
C PRO A 322 -0.64 21.05 19.61
N PHE A 323 0.60 21.07 19.08
CA PHE A 323 1.42 19.85 19.02
C PHE A 323 2.51 19.76 20.09
N GLY A 324 2.83 20.86 20.77
CA GLY A 324 3.96 20.96 21.70
C GLY A 324 4.42 22.41 21.85
N ARG A 325 5.68 22.61 22.24
CA ARG A 325 6.25 23.95 22.34
C ARG A 325 6.55 24.47 20.93
N ARG A 326 5.88 25.55 20.51
CA ARG A 326 6.18 26.22 19.23
C ARG A 326 7.65 26.67 19.22
N ALA A 327 8.30 26.47 18.09
CA ALA A 327 9.63 26.99 17.83
C ALA A 327 9.63 28.53 17.86
N GLU A 328 10.61 29.12 18.52
CA GLU A 328 10.80 30.56 18.53
C GLU A 328 11.30 31.07 17.18
N LEU A 329 11.16 32.36 16.93
CA LEU A 329 11.59 32.97 15.68
C LEU A 329 13.12 32.85 15.54
N GLY A 330 13.58 32.10 14.54
CA GLY A 330 15.00 31.88 14.28
C GLY A 330 15.60 30.66 14.98
N GLU A 331 14.83 29.98 15.85
CA GLU A 331 15.23 28.74 16.48
C GLU A 331 15.47 27.64 15.43
N GLN A 332 16.60 26.97 15.52
CA GLN A 332 17.01 25.93 14.58
C GLN A 332 16.45 24.56 14.98
N LEU A 333 16.35 23.66 13.99
CA LEU A 333 15.83 22.31 14.20
C LEU A 333 16.59 21.53 15.28
N SER A 334 17.91 21.73 15.38
CA SER A 334 18.76 21.08 16.39
C SER A 334 18.44 21.52 17.82
N GLU A 335 17.96 22.75 18.01
CA GLU A 335 17.64 23.34 19.32
C GLU A 335 16.31 22.80 19.85
N LEU A 336 15.43 22.32 18.95
CA LEU A 336 14.16 21.67 19.30
C LEU A 336 14.30 20.20 19.72
N ILE A 337 15.50 19.62 19.65
CA ILE A 337 15.72 18.19 19.89
C ILE A 337 16.51 17.99 21.17
N THR A 338 15.93 17.23 22.09
CA THR A 338 16.58 16.86 23.36
C THR A 338 16.59 15.34 23.53
N ALA A 339 17.02 14.84 24.70
CA ALA A 339 16.91 13.43 25.01
C ALA A 339 15.45 12.93 24.96
N THR A 340 14.52 13.76 25.46
CA THR A 340 13.09 13.43 25.62
C THR A 340 12.19 14.02 24.54
N GLU A 341 12.67 15.01 23.79
CA GLU A 341 11.88 15.74 22.78
C GLU A 341 12.46 15.59 21.36
N GLY A 342 11.57 15.52 20.37
CA GLY A 342 11.92 15.59 18.97
C GLY A 342 11.28 16.80 18.31
N ALA A 343 11.72 17.11 17.10
CA ALA A 343 11.28 18.29 16.39
C ALA A 343 10.27 17.95 15.29
N LEU A 344 9.24 18.77 15.16
CA LEU A 344 8.44 18.86 13.94
C LEU A 344 8.97 20.00 13.06
N TYR A 345 8.88 19.83 11.75
CA TYR A 345 9.22 20.85 10.77
C TYR A 345 8.31 20.80 9.56
N VAL A 346 8.35 21.87 8.77
CA VAL A 346 7.80 21.93 7.42
C VAL A 346 8.94 22.14 6.42
N ALA A 347 9.09 21.20 5.49
CA ALA A 347 9.89 21.40 4.30
C ALA A 347 9.03 22.11 3.24
N ALA A 348 9.43 23.30 2.80
CA ALA A 348 8.63 24.11 1.90
C ALA A 348 9.44 24.92 0.89
N ASP A 349 8.80 25.19 -0.23
CA ASP A 349 9.19 26.17 -1.24
C ASP A 349 7.89 26.84 -1.79
N PRO A 350 7.94 27.69 -2.83
CA PRO A 350 6.73 28.30 -3.39
C PRO A 350 5.69 27.30 -3.96
N LYS A 351 6.08 26.06 -4.24
CA LYS A 351 5.26 25.03 -4.90
C LYS A 351 4.79 23.94 -3.95
N ILE A 352 5.55 23.63 -2.89
CA ILE A 352 5.25 22.51 -1.98
C ILE A 352 5.34 22.88 -0.50
N MET A 353 4.61 22.11 0.30
CA MET A 353 4.77 22.01 1.75
C MET A 353 4.70 20.54 2.15
N TYR A 354 5.58 20.14 3.07
CA TYR A 354 5.67 18.79 3.58
C TYR A 354 5.96 18.84 5.07
N GLY A 355 5.08 18.24 5.86
CA GLY A 355 5.29 18.06 7.29
C GLY A 355 6.19 16.87 7.55
N GLY A 356 7.12 16.99 8.49
CA GLY A 356 7.95 15.87 8.92
C GLY A 356 8.41 16.03 10.37
N GLN A 357 8.95 14.94 10.91
CA GLN A 357 9.62 14.92 12.21
C GLN A 357 11.12 14.65 12.09
N SER A 358 11.89 15.05 13.11
CA SER A 358 13.26 14.60 13.31
C SER A 358 13.54 14.34 14.78
N ILE A 359 14.36 13.32 15.03
CA ILE A 359 15.01 13.07 16.34
C ILE A 359 16.53 13.28 16.27
N LEU A 360 17.03 13.71 15.11
CA LEU A 360 18.44 13.97 14.84
C LEU A 360 18.59 15.45 14.46
N GLY A 361 19.43 16.19 15.18
CA GLY A 361 19.59 17.62 14.97
C GLY A 361 20.32 18.00 13.68
N ASN A 362 20.90 17.03 12.96
CA ASN A 362 21.72 17.31 11.80
C ASN A 362 20.87 17.58 10.54
N ARG A 363 20.66 18.87 10.24
CA ARG A 363 19.95 19.33 9.04
C ARG A 363 20.61 18.88 7.73
N ALA A 364 21.93 18.71 7.68
CA ALA A 364 22.63 18.30 6.46
C ALA A 364 22.33 16.86 6.05
N GLN A 365 21.91 16.02 7.00
CA GLN A 365 21.48 14.64 6.73
C GLN A 365 19.98 14.52 6.45
N LEU A 366 19.20 15.58 6.69
CA LEU A 366 17.75 15.58 6.51
C LEU A 366 17.39 15.76 5.03
N HIS A 367 16.68 14.76 4.47
CA HIS A 367 16.24 14.75 3.08
C HIS A 367 17.40 15.01 2.10
N ASN A 368 18.44 14.19 2.18
CA ASN A 368 19.55 14.26 1.25
C ASN A 368 19.05 13.85 -0.15
N ALA A 369 19.43 14.60 -1.19
CA ALA A 369 19.02 14.33 -2.57
C ALA A 369 19.44 12.94 -3.08
N SER A 370 20.47 12.32 -2.47
CA SER A 370 20.87 10.95 -2.79
C SER A 370 19.95 9.87 -2.21
N GLN A 371 18.98 10.21 -1.36
CA GLN A 371 18.05 9.26 -0.75
C GLN A 371 16.84 9.03 -1.67
N ALA A 372 16.94 8.03 -2.56
CA ALA A 372 15.90 7.72 -3.55
C ALA A 372 14.51 7.40 -2.95
N CYS A 373 14.46 6.93 -1.69
CA CYS A 373 13.21 6.60 -1.00
C CYS A 373 12.62 7.78 -0.19
N ASP A 374 13.32 8.90 -0.10
CA ASP A 374 12.85 10.08 0.65
C ASP A 374 12.07 11.02 -0.27
N THR A 375 10.85 11.39 0.13
CA THR A 375 9.94 12.21 -0.70
C THR A 375 10.54 13.59 -1.01
N ILE A 376 11.18 14.22 -0.02
CA ILE A 376 11.76 15.57 -0.20
C ILE A 376 13.13 15.49 -0.88
N GLY A 377 13.93 14.47 -0.60
CA GLY A 377 15.20 14.19 -1.29
C GLY A 377 14.96 14.01 -2.79
N LYS A 378 13.96 13.20 -3.16
CA LYS A 378 13.54 13.04 -4.56
C LYS A 378 13.06 14.35 -5.18
N TYR A 379 12.22 15.11 -4.48
CA TYR A 379 11.76 16.41 -4.96
C TYR A 379 12.92 17.40 -5.17
N LYS A 380 13.89 17.43 -4.26
CA LYS A 380 15.09 18.27 -4.38
C LYS A 380 15.94 17.90 -5.59
N ALA A 381 16.10 16.60 -5.85
CA ALA A 381 16.87 16.09 -6.98
C ALA A 381 16.22 16.43 -8.34
N GLU A 382 14.88 16.34 -8.42
CA GLU A 382 14.16 16.48 -9.69
C GLU A 382 13.66 17.91 -9.98
N PHE A 383 13.31 18.69 -8.96
CA PHE A 383 12.56 19.95 -9.15
C PHE A 383 13.23 21.18 -8.54
N ASN A 384 13.62 21.14 -7.27
CA ASN A 384 14.17 22.31 -6.59
C ASN A 384 15.10 21.93 -5.42
N PRO A 385 16.42 22.08 -5.54
CA PRO A 385 17.35 21.75 -4.46
C PRO A 385 17.21 22.67 -3.23
N ASN A 386 16.62 23.87 -3.40
CA ASN A 386 16.55 24.92 -2.38
C ASN A 386 15.30 24.84 -1.48
N VAL A 387 14.78 23.64 -1.21
CA VAL A 387 13.68 23.46 -0.25
C VAL A 387 14.12 23.90 1.15
N LYS A 388 13.38 24.85 1.73
CA LYS A 388 13.63 25.35 3.09
C LYS A 388 13.08 24.36 4.11
N ILE A 389 13.81 24.17 5.21
CA ILE A 389 13.32 23.45 6.39
C ILE A 389 12.96 24.51 7.43
N ILE A 390 11.67 24.61 7.75
CA ILE A 390 11.10 25.57 8.70
C ILE A 390 10.80 24.82 10.00
N PRO A 391 11.53 25.07 11.09
CA PRO A 391 11.25 24.46 12.38
C PRO A 391 9.87 24.85 12.90
N LEU A 392 9.09 23.85 13.33
CA LEU A 392 7.72 24.05 13.81
C LEU A 392 7.63 23.99 15.33
N ALA A 393 8.03 22.87 15.94
CA ALA A 393 7.82 22.68 17.37
C ALA A 393 8.74 21.61 17.96
N SER A 394 9.03 21.76 19.25
CA SER A 394 9.54 20.68 20.10
C SER A 394 8.36 19.90 20.67
N VAL A 395 8.41 18.57 20.56
CA VAL A 395 7.34 17.65 20.96
C VAL A 395 7.94 16.51 21.78
N PRO A 396 7.35 16.17 22.95
CA PRO A 396 7.77 14.98 23.70
C PRO A 396 7.68 13.72 22.83
N LYS A 397 8.78 12.95 22.75
CA LYS A 397 8.84 11.74 21.89
C LYS A 397 7.80 10.70 22.30
N GLY A 398 7.65 10.47 23.60
CA GLY A 398 6.94 9.30 24.13
C GLY A 398 7.67 7.98 23.83
N VAL A 399 7.08 6.87 24.24
CA VAL A 399 7.67 5.53 24.04
C VAL A 399 7.83 5.25 22.55
N ARG A 400 9.05 4.90 22.11
CA ARG A 400 9.38 4.65 20.69
C ARG A 400 8.98 5.78 19.74
N SER A 401 9.01 7.03 20.23
CA SER A 401 8.59 8.23 19.50
C SER A 401 7.10 8.25 19.10
N ALA A 402 6.24 7.52 19.81
CA ALA A 402 4.82 7.42 19.47
C ALA A 402 4.09 8.77 19.48
N ASN A 403 4.39 9.65 20.43
CA ASN A 403 3.75 10.97 20.50
C ASN A 403 4.22 11.89 19.37
N LEU A 404 5.52 11.88 19.05
CA LEU A 404 6.06 12.66 17.93
C LEU A 404 5.47 12.21 16.59
N LYS A 405 5.43 10.89 16.34
CA LYS A 405 4.79 10.30 15.15
C LYS A 405 3.30 10.61 15.07
N LYS A 406 2.63 10.62 16.23
CA LYS A 406 1.23 11.04 16.31
C LYS A 406 1.08 12.48 15.85
N MET A 407 1.85 13.42 16.40
CA MET A 407 1.75 14.83 16.00
C MET A 407 2.13 15.07 14.53
N GLU A 408 3.14 14.36 14.02
CA GLU A 408 3.49 14.36 12.59
C GLU A 408 2.29 13.95 11.71
N SER A 409 1.57 12.90 12.12
CA SER A 409 0.37 12.43 11.38
C SER A 409 -0.75 13.48 11.36
N HIS A 410 -0.91 14.28 12.42
CA HIS A 410 -1.86 15.41 12.44
C HIS A 410 -1.38 16.56 11.56
N LEU A 411 -0.08 16.86 11.58
CA LEU A 411 0.54 17.87 10.71
C LEU A 411 0.32 17.52 9.23
N HIS A 412 0.49 16.26 8.83
CA HIS A 412 0.22 15.82 7.44
C HIS A 412 -1.20 16.18 6.99
N VAL A 413 -2.19 15.89 7.82
CA VAL A 413 -3.60 16.15 7.51
C VAL A 413 -3.89 17.65 7.53
N ALA A 414 -3.30 18.40 8.46
CA ALA A 414 -3.49 19.84 8.53
C ALA A 414 -2.92 20.57 7.29
N LEU A 415 -1.73 20.18 6.83
CA LEU A 415 -1.16 20.70 5.57
C LEU A 415 -1.96 20.25 4.35
N TYR A 416 -2.49 19.02 4.36
CA TYR A 416 -3.39 18.55 3.31
C TYR A 416 -4.68 19.37 3.22
N VAL A 417 -5.30 19.68 4.36
CA VAL A 417 -6.47 20.57 4.43
C VAL A 417 -6.13 21.97 3.93
N ALA A 418 -5.00 22.54 4.36
CA ALA A 418 -4.55 23.85 3.85
C ALA A 418 -4.35 23.85 2.32
N TYR A 419 -3.84 22.75 1.77
CA TYR A 419 -3.69 22.54 0.34
C TYR A 419 -5.05 22.51 -0.40
N LEU A 420 -6.02 21.75 0.09
CA LEU A 420 -7.36 21.60 -0.52
C LEU A 420 -8.11 22.94 -0.64
N PHE A 421 -7.93 23.83 0.34
CA PHE A 421 -8.54 25.16 0.36
C PHE A 421 -7.65 26.24 -0.25
N ARG A 422 -6.49 25.86 -0.80
CA ARG A 422 -5.52 26.76 -1.40
C ARG A 422 -5.18 27.91 -0.44
N LEU A 423 -4.93 27.60 0.82
CA LEU A 423 -4.55 28.60 1.83
C LEU A 423 -3.14 29.14 1.54
N ARG A 424 -2.87 30.37 1.98
CA ARG A 424 -1.55 31.01 1.82
C ARG A 424 -0.55 30.44 2.82
N ASN A 425 0.68 30.23 2.40
CA ASN A 425 1.73 29.74 3.29
C ASN A 425 2.36 30.88 4.11
N HIS A 426 1.94 31.06 5.34
CA HIS A 426 2.45 32.12 6.23
C HIS A 426 3.66 31.73 7.10
N MET A 427 4.19 30.52 6.91
CA MET A 427 5.24 29.96 7.75
C MET A 427 6.62 30.58 7.49
N ASP A 428 6.83 31.18 6.30
CA ASP A 428 8.05 31.90 5.95
C ASP A 428 7.71 33.18 5.19
N LYS A 429 8.47 34.26 5.43
CA LYS A 429 8.19 35.58 4.85
C LYS A 429 8.20 35.58 3.33
N GLU A 430 9.09 34.80 2.72
CA GLU A 430 9.21 34.69 1.26
C GLU A 430 8.08 33.84 0.64
N LEU A 431 7.40 33.03 1.46
CA LEU A 431 6.33 32.13 1.02
C LEU A 431 4.92 32.70 1.26
N ASN A 432 4.80 33.86 1.93
CA ASN A 432 3.53 34.48 2.34
C ASN A 432 2.46 34.66 1.25
N LEU A 433 2.86 34.67 -0.02
CA LEU A 433 1.97 34.85 -1.17
C LEU A 433 1.76 33.57 -1.99
N THR A 434 2.30 32.45 -1.54
CA THR A 434 2.29 31.18 -2.27
C THR A 434 1.18 30.28 -1.76
N HIS A 435 0.76 29.35 -2.63
CA HIS A 435 -0.33 28.40 -2.38
C HIS A 435 0.15 26.97 -2.67
N PRO A 436 1.07 26.45 -1.85
CA PRO A 436 1.77 25.20 -2.14
C PRO A 436 0.82 24.00 -2.20
N HIS A 437 1.27 22.95 -2.88
CA HIS A 437 0.70 21.61 -2.77
C HIS A 437 1.21 20.91 -1.51
N SER A 438 0.38 20.08 -0.88
CA SER A 438 0.89 19.15 0.12
C SER A 438 1.65 18.02 -0.57
N LEU A 439 2.82 17.66 -0.05
CA LEU A 439 3.62 16.53 -0.56
C LEU A 439 3.56 15.30 0.36
N ASN A 440 2.84 15.38 1.48
CA ASN A 440 2.64 14.23 2.37
C ASN A 440 1.71 13.23 1.68
N LYS A 441 2.27 12.12 1.18
CA LYS A 441 1.52 11.10 0.40
C LYS A 441 0.73 10.11 1.27
N GLY A 442 0.97 10.10 2.58
CA GLY A 442 0.23 9.24 3.49
C GLY A 442 0.43 9.58 4.96
N THR A 443 -0.38 8.94 5.80
CA THR A 443 -0.39 9.09 7.25
C THR A 443 -0.77 7.78 7.92
N THR A 444 -0.48 7.65 9.22
CA THR A 444 -0.72 6.40 9.96
C THR A 444 -2.03 6.47 10.73
N ILE A 445 -2.94 5.52 10.50
CA ILE A 445 -4.30 5.66 11.01
C ILE A 445 -4.41 5.49 12.53
N SER A 446 -3.52 4.71 13.15
CA SER A 446 -3.50 4.49 14.60
C SER A 446 -3.17 5.74 15.41
N HIS A 447 -2.80 6.84 14.76
CA HIS A 447 -2.53 8.11 15.40
C HIS A 447 -3.76 9.03 15.51
N PHE A 448 -4.90 8.65 14.90
CA PHE A 448 -6.12 9.46 14.95
C PHE A 448 -7.07 8.96 16.04
N ASP A 449 -7.51 9.88 16.90
CA ASP A 449 -8.43 9.64 18.00
C ASP A 449 -9.47 10.77 18.12
N ALA A 450 -10.25 10.76 19.21
CA ALA A 450 -11.31 11.73 19.44
C ALA A 450 -10.84 13.20 19.48
N ASN A 451 -9.57 13.46 19.81
CA ASN A 451 -9.02 14.80 19.90
C ASN A 451 -8.36 15.25 18.58
N SER A 452 -8.18 14.35 17.62
CA SER A 452 -7.43 14.64 16.40
C SER A 452 -8.02 15.77 15.58
N ARG A 453 -9.35 15.82 15.44
CA ARG A 453 -10.03 16.90 14.72
C ARG A 453 -9.69 18.26 15.34
N GLU A 454 -9.71 18.36 16.66
CA GLU A 454 -9.42 19.60 17.37
C GLU A 454 -7.96 20.01 17.17
N LEU A 455 -7.01 19.08 17.30
CA LEU A 455 -5.58 19.36 17.09
C LEU A 455 -5.30 19.88 15.67
N ILE A 456 -5.87 19.22 14.66
CA ILE A 456 -5.75 19.62 13.26
C ILE A 456 -6.37 21.02 13.06
N GLN A 457 -7.59 21.23 13.55
CA GLN A 457 -8.29 22.51 13.38
C GLN A 457 -7.58 23.66 14.10
N ARG A 458 -7.08 23.45 15.32
CA ARG A 458 -6.29 24.47 16.04
C ARG A 458 -5.02 24.84 15.26
N PHE A 459 -4.34 23.88 14.66
CA PHE A 459 -3.16 24.14 13.84
C PHE A 459 -3.52 24.94 12.58
N VAL A 460 -4.57 24.53 11.85
CA VAL A 460 -5.00 25.23 10.63
C VAL A 460 -5.44 26.66 10.96
N LEU A 461 -6.16 26.85 12.08
CA LEU A 461 -6.59 28.18 12.50
C LEU A 461 -5.39 29.05 12.93
N LYS A 462 -4.42 28.49 13.65
CA LYS A 462 -3.23 29.22 14.11
C LYS A 462 -2.26 29.58 12.98
N GLU A 463 -1.94 28.65 12.08
CA GLU A 463 -0.89 28.87 11.07
C GLU A 463 -1.46 29.39 9.74
N PHE A 464 -2.74 29.17 9.44
CA PHE A 464 -3.39 29.60 8.20
C PHE A 464 -4.59 30.52 8.39
N GLY A 465 -5.00 30.79 9.63
CA GLY A 465 -6.12 31.70 9.93
C GLY A 465 -7.47 31.18 9.46
N ALA A 466 -7.63 29.86 9.26
CA ALA A 466 -8.82 29.27 8.65
C ALA A 466 -9.51 28.23 9.56
N PHE A 467 -10.84 28.28 9.58
CA PHE A 467 -11.69 27.29 10.24
C PHE A 467 -12.46 26.45 9.23
N ILE A 468 -12.17 25.16 9.18
CA ILE A 468 -12.70 24.25 8.17
C ILE A 468 -13.49 23.15 8.86
N GLU A 469 -14.79 23.15 8.64
CA GLU A 469 -15.71 22.19 9.21
C GLU A 469 -15.91 20.99 8.31
N ILE A 470 -16.06 19.82 8.96
CA ILE A 470 -16.57 18.60 8.33
C ILE A 470 -18.05 18.57 8.62
N LEU A 471 -18.86 18.94 7.63
CA LEU A 471 -20.31 19.07 7.75
C LEU A 471 -21.01 17.86 7.09
N PRO A 472 -22.21 17.47 7.56
CA PRO A 472 -23.04 16.54 6.82
C PRO A 472 -23.47 17.17 5.49
N CYS A 473 -23.46 16.39 4.41
CA CYS A 473 -23.98 16.79 3.11
C CYS A 473 -25.46 16.34 3.01
N PRO A 474 -26.45 17.25 3.08
CA PRO A 474 -27.86 16.87 3.15
C PRO A 474 -28.40 16.19 1.88
N HIS A 475 -27.79 16.47 0.73
CA HIS A 475 -28.26 16.02 -0.58
C HIS A 475 -27.90 14.56 -0.91
N PHE A 476 -27.09 13.91 -0.07
CA PHE A 476 -26.57 12.55 -0.30
C PHE A 476 -26.81 11.62 0.89
N GLN A 477 -27.88 11.84 1.67
CA GLN A 477 -28.26 10.97 2.80
C GLN A 477 -28.76 9.57 2.38
N PHE A 478 -28.67 9.20 1.11
CA PHE A 478 -29.03 7.88 0.62
C PHE A 478 -27.87 7.32 -0.21
N ILE A 479 -27.15 6.39 0.39
CA ILE A 479 -26.71 5.08 -0.10
C ILE A 479 -25.75 4.54 0.98
N ILE A 480 -26.33 3.96 2.04
CA ILE A 480 -25.78 2.82 2.77
C ILE A 480 -26.94 1.87 2.99
#